data_AF-A0A812QLI1-F1
#
_entry.id   AF-A0A812QLI1-F1
#
_cell.length_a   1.000
_cell.length_b   1.000
_cell.length_c   1.000
_cell.angle_alpha   90.00
_cell.angle_beta   90.00
_cell.angle_gamma   90.00
#
_symmetry.space_group_name_H-M   'P 1'
#
loop_
_entity.id
_entity.type
_entity.pdbx_description
1 polymer ?
#
loop_
_entity_poly.entity_id
_entity_poly.type
_entity_poly.pdbx_seq_one_letter_code
_entity_poly.pdbx_strand_id
1 'polypeptide(L)'
;MARGPLRQPLQHRFFALRHGESKANVAKIIISDPKVGTKKYGLTTAGRAAVKRTGTQFAKTASQHVVIVSSDFTRARETAQVFAQTLRKARALGE
;
A
#
# COMPACT_ATOMS: atom_id res chain seq x y z
N MET A 1 -25.84 19.35 -0.86
CA MET A 1 -25.31 20.21 0.22
C MET A 1 -23.82 20.42 -0.01
N ALA A 2 -23.37 21.65 -0.27
CA ALA A 2 -21.95 21.96 -0.39
C ALA A 2 -21.33 22.07 1.00
N ARG A 3 -20.18 21.41 1.24
CA ARG A 3 -19.47 21.56 2.52
C ARG A 3 -18.95 22.99 2.61
N GLY A 4 -19.31 23.69 3.69
CA GLY A 4 -18.75 25.01 4.00
C GLY A 4 -17.21 24.97 4.09
N PRO A 5 -16.54 26.12 3.96
CA PRO A 5 -15.09 26.18 3.95
C PRO A 5 -14.50 25.58 5.23
N LEU A 6 -13.40 24.84 5.08
CA LEU A 6 -12.66 24.32 6.22
C LEU A 6 -12.16 25.48 7.07
N ARG A 7 -12.23 25.35 8.40
CA ARG A 7 -11.77 26.39 9.34
C ARG A 7 -10.26 26.67 9.23
N GLN A 8 -9.48 25.73 8.69
CA GLN A 8 -8.03 25.86 8.44
C GLN A 8 -7.61 25.02 7.22
N PRO A 9 -6.49 25.36 6.55
CA PRO A 9 -5.93 24.54 5.47
C PRO A 9 -5.54 23.13 5.93
N LEU A 10 -5.78 22.11 5.10
CA LEU A 10 -5.37 20.73 5.40
C LEU A 10 -3.86 20.58 5.24
N GLN A 11 -3.20 20.03 6.26
CA GLN A 11 -1.74 19.86 6.27
C GLN A 11 -1.26 18.49 5.77
N HIS A 12 -2.18 17.52 5.60
CA HIS A 12 -1.84 16.14 5.26
C HIS A 12 -2.63 15.63 4.06
N ARG A 13 -1.98 14.77 3.25
CA ARG A 13 -2.60 14.06 2.14
C ARG A 13 -2.76 12.59 2.52
N PHE A 14 -4.01 12.11 2.46
CA PHE A 14 -4.34 10.73 2.76
C PHE A 14 -4.57 9.96 1.47
N PHE A 15 -4.01 8.75 1.41
CA PHE A 15 -4.16 7.85 0.27
C PHE A 15 -4.67 6.50 0.76
N ALA A 16 -5.60 5.91 0.04
CA ALA A 16 -6.05 4.54 0.26
C ALA A 16 -5.46 3.64 -0.82
N LEU A 17 -4.86 2.52 -0.40
CA LEU A 17 -4.27 1.54 -1.30
C LEU A 17 -4.80 0.15 -0.97
N ARG A 18 -5.41 -0.51 -1.95
CA ARG A 18 -5.74 -1.93 -1.85
C ARG A 18 -4.46 -2.74 -1.90
N HIS A 19 -4.41 -3.84 -1.14
CA HIS A 19 -3.31 -4.79 -1.24
C HIS A 19 -3.10 -5.26 -2.70
N GLY A 20 -1.86 -5.57 -3.06
CA GLY A 20 -1.55 -6.18 -4.36
C GLY A 20 -2.25 -7.54 -4.54
N GLU A 21 -2.21 -8.09 -5.75
CA GLU A 21 -2.76 -9.42 -6.02
C GLU A 21 -2.18 -10.47 -5.05
N SER A 22 -3.07 -11.22 -4.39
CA SER A 22 -2.72 -12.26 -3.44
C SER A 22 -3.01 -13.66 -3.98
N LYS A 23 -2.37 -14.67 -3.39
CA LYS A 23 -2.65 -16.09 -3.70
C LYS A 23 -4.13 -16.43 -3.53
N ALA A 24 -4.82 -15.82 -2.57
CA ALA A 24 -6.27 -16.01 -2.39
C ALA A 24 -7.09 -15.41 -3.53
N ASN A 25 -6.67 -14.27 -4.11
CA ASN A 25 -7.37 -13.70 -5.26
C ASN A 25 -7.30 -14.60 -6.48
N VAL A 26 -6.12 -15.17 -6.76
CA VAL A 26 -5.92 -16.12 -7.86
C VAL A 26 -6.77 -17.38 -7.63
N ALA A 27 -6.79 -17.88 -6.39
CA ALA A 27 -7.61 -19.04 -6.00
C ALA A 27 -9.11 -18.76 -5.90
N LYS A 28 -9.56 -17.51 -6.11
CA LYS A 28 -10.97 -17.08 -5.94
C LYS A 28 -11.55 -17.34 -4.54
N ILE A 29 -10.70 -17.26 -3.51
CA ILE A 29 -11.08 -17.47 -2.10
C ILE A 29 -11.19 -16.11 -1.40
N ILE A 30 -12.28 -15.92 -0.64
CA ILE A 30 -12.42 -14.80 0.29
C ILE A 30 -11.84 -15.22 1.64
N ILE A 31 -10.84 -14.48 2.13
CA ILE A 31 -10.20 -14.74 3.42
C ILE A 31 -10.55 -13.62 4.39
N SER A 32 -11.45 -13.95 5.32
CA SER A 32 -11.91 -13.05 6.39
C SER A 32 -11.47 -13.49 7.78
N ASP A 33 -11.10 -14.76 7.99
CA ASP A 33 -10.60 -15.26 9.28
C ASP A 33 -9.15 -14.77 9.54
N PRO A 34 -8.90 -13.95 10.57
CA PRO A 34 -7.55 -13.48 10.91
C PRO A 34 -6.59 -14.61 11.28
N LYS A 35 -7.06 -15.74 11.83
CA LYS A 35 -6.20 -16.89 12.17
C LYS A 35 -5.50 -17.46 10.94
N VAL A 36 -6.13 -17.34 9.78
CA VAL A 36 -5.61 -17.75 8.47
C VAL A 36 -4.99 -16.56 7.73
N GLY A 37 -5.71 -15.44 7.63
CA GLY A 37 -5.38 -14.30 6.77
C GLY A 37 -4.17 -13.48 7.19
N THR A 38 -3.75 -13.56 8.45
CA THR A 38 -2.53 -12.89 8.96
C THR A 38 -1.25 -13.71 8.72
N LYS A 39 -1.41 -15.01 8.41
CA LYS A 39 -0.33 -15.98 8.24
C LYS A 39 -0.18 -16.52 6.81
N LYS A 40 -1.28 -16.65 6.07
CA LYS A 40 -1.34 -17.28 4.73
C LYS A 40 -1.81 -16.29 3.66
N TYR A 41 -1.74 -16.72 2.41
CA TYR A 41 -2.25 -15.99 1.25
C TYR A 41 -1.65 -14.59 1.07
N GLY A 42 -0.33 -14.51 1.15
CA GLY A 42 0.42 -13.31 0.76
C GLY A 42 0.32 -12.99 -0.74
N LEU A 43 1.12 -12.03 -1.17
CA LEU A 43 1.20 -11.55 -2.54
C LEU A 43 1.74 -12.61 -3.50
N THR A 44 1.21 -12.61 -4.72
CA THR A 44 1.80 -13.30 -5.86
C THR A 44 3.04 -12.54 -6.35
N THR A 45 3.85 -13.17 -7.21
CA THR A 45 4.96 -12.49 -7.89
C THR A 45 4.46 -11.30 -8.71
N ALA A 46 3.35 -11.48 -9.45
CA ALA A 46 2.71 -10.41 -10.22
C ALA A 46 2.20 -9.28 -9.32
N GLY A 47 1.57 -9.62 -8.19
CA GLY A 47 1.12 -8.67 -7.18
C GLY A 47 2.27 -7.83 -6.62
N ARG A 48 3.40 -8.46 -6.26
CA ARG A 48 4.60 -7.73 -5.80
C ARG A 48 5.14 -6.79 -6.89
N ALA A 49 5.20 -7.24 -8.14
CA ALA A 49 5.66 -6.42 -9.25
C ALA A 49 4.74 -5.19 -9.48
N ALA A 50 3.42 -5.38 -9.36
CA ALA A 50 2.46 -4.28 -9.44
C ALA A 50 2.68 -3.25 -8.32
N VAL A 51 2.83 -3.71 -7.07
CA VAL A 51 3.09 -2.81 -5.93
C VAL A 51 4.39 -2.03 -6.13
N LYS A 52 5.46 -2.66 -6.66
CA LYS A 52 6.70 -1.95 -7.00
C LYS A 52 6.45 -0.84 -8.01
N ARG A 53 5.75 -1.11 -9.12
CA ARG A 53 5.44 -0.09 -10.14
C ARG A 53 4.63 1.06 -9.55
N THR A 54 3.59 0.76 -8.76
CA THR A 54 2.79 1.77 -8.06
C THR A 54 3.64 2.61 -7.12
N GLY A 55 4.54 2.00 -6.35
CA GLY A 55 5.47 2.70 -5.45
C GLY A 55 6.42 3.64 -6.20
N THR A 56 7.01 3.18 -7.31
CA THR A 56 7.89 4.01 -8.14
C THR A 56 7.15 5.20 -8.72
N GLN A 57 5.91 5.01 -9.18
CA GLN A 57 5.10 6.11 -9.70
C GLN A 57 4.68 7.09 -8.60
N PHE A 58 4.28 6.58 -7.43
CA PHE A 58 3.92 7.42 -6.29
C PHE A 58 5.10 8.28 -5.81
N ALA A 59 6.31 7.71 -5.79
CA ALA A 59 7.52 8.40 -5.34
C ALA A 59 7.76 9.74 -6.06
N LYS A 60 7.36 9.86 -7.34
CA LYS A 60 7.48 11.10 -8.14
C LYS A 60 6.64 12.27 -7.59
N THR A 61 5.64 12.00 -6.77
CA THR A 61 4.68 12.99 -6.25
C THR A 61 4.57 12.96 -4.72
N ALA A 62 5.34 12.08 -4.07
CA ALA A 62 5.31 11.88 -2.64
C ALA A 62 6.02 13.03 -1.92
N SER A 63 5.48 13.44 -0.77
CA SER A 63 6.18 14.31 0.16
C SER A 63 7.42 13.61 0.73
N GLN A 64 8.33 14.39 1.34
CA GLN A 64 9.51 13.84 2.03
C GLN A 64 9.12 12.93 3.20
N HIS A 65 8.02 13.20 3.89
CA HIS A 65 7.54 12.38 5.01
C HIS A 65 6.30 11.59 4.61
N VAL A 66 6.45 10.25 4.55
CA VAL A 66 5.37 9.31 4.25
C VAL A 66 5.25 8.33 5.39
N VAL A 67 4.06 8.25 5.99
CA VAL A 67 3.69 7.23 6.98
C VAL A 67 2.85 6.16 6.30
N ILE A 68 3.22 4.89 6.50
CA ILE A 68 2.49 3.75 5.94
C ILE A 68 1.83 3.00 7.08
N VAL A 69 0.50 2.96 7.07
CA VAL A 69 -0.32 2.17 7.98
C VAL A 69 -0.92 1.01 7.18
N SER A 70 -0.91 -0.19 7.74
CA SER A 70 -1.39 -1.39 7.06
C SER A 70 -2.13 -2.31 8.02
N SER A 71 -3.09 -3.05 7.48
CA SER A 71 -3.67 -4.20 8.17
C SER A 71 -2.61 -5.27 8.39
N ASP A 72 -2.78 -6.04 9.46
CA ASP A 72 -1.98 -7.19 9.84
C ASP A 72 -2.13 -8.41 8.89
N PHE A 73 -3.16 -8.44 8.04
CA PHE A 73 -3.34 -9.48 7.02
C PHE A 73 -2.11 -9.56 6.11
N THR A 74 -1.63 -10.78 5.83
CA THR A 74 -0.34 -11.01 5.16
C THR A 74 -0.23 -10.24 3.84
N ARG A 75 -1.27 -10.28 3.01
CA ARG A 75 -1.34 -9.55 1.73
C ARG A 75 -1.19 -8.03 1.88
N ALA A 76 -1.76 -7.44 2.93
CA ALA A 76 -1.67 -6.01 3.20
C ALA A 76 -0.30 -5.65 3.78
N ARG A 77 0.19 -6.43 4.75
CA ARG A 77 1.53 -6.25 5.34
C ARG A 77 2.63 -6.34 4.30
N GLU A 78 2.60 -7.36 3.44
CA GLU A 78 3.59 -7.52 2.36
C GLU A 78 3.49 -6.41 1.31
N THR A 79 2.27 -5.93 1.00
CA THR A 79 2.09 -4.74 0.13
C THR A 79 2.80 -3.54 0.73
N ALA A 80 2.55 -3.25 2.01
CA ALA A 80 3.17 -2.13 2.71
C ALA A 80 4.69 -2.24 2.76
N GLN A 81 5.23 -3.43 3.02
CA GLN A 81 6.68 -3.68 3.04
C GLN A 81 7.32 -3.45 1.67
N VAL A 82 6.76 -4.03 0.61
CA VAL A 82 7.27 -3.84 -0.76
C VAL A 82 7.18 -2.37 -1.18
N PHE A 83 6.05 -1.72 -0.90
CA PHE A 83 5.85 -0.31 -1.21
C PHE A 83 6.86 0.58 -0.49
N ALA A 84 7.04 0.38 0.82
CA ALA A 84 8.02 1.11 1.63
C ALA A 84 9.46 0.93 1.10
N GLN A 85 9.84 -0.31 0.77
CA GLN A 85 11.15 -0.60 0.18
C GLN A 85 11.34 0.11 -1.15
N THR A 86 10.32 0.13 -2.01
CA THR A 86 10.37 0.87 -3.27
C THR A 86 10.53 2.37 -3.05
N LEU A 87 9.80 2.97 -2.12
CA LEU A 87 9.94 4.40 -1.83
C LEU A 87 11.34 4.76 -1.32
N ARG A 88 11.92 3.92 -0.43
CA ARG A 88 13.30 4.11 0.04
C ARG A 88 14.30 4.02 -1.12
N LYS A 89 14.16 3.02 -1.99
CA LYS A 89 15.04 2.85 -3.15
C LYS A 89 14.93 4.00 -4.15
N ALA A 90 13.71 4.44 -4.46
CA ALA A 90 13.48 5.55 -5.38
C ALA A 90 14.12 6.86 -4.88
N ARG A 91 14.23 7.03 -3.56
CA ARG A 91 14.91 8.18 -2.95
C ARG A 91 16.43 8.04 -2.93
N ALA A 92 16.94 6.83 -2.69
CA ALA A 92 18.38 6.57 -2.69
C ALA A 92 19.03 6.66 -4.08
N LEU A 93 18.25 6.53 -5.15
CA LEU A 93 18.70 6.66 -6.55
C LEU A 93 18.48 8.07 -7.12
N GLY A 94 18.05 9.02 -6.29
CA GLY A 94 17.79 10.41 -6.67
C GLY A 94 18.90 11.36 -6.22
N GLU A 95 20.16 10.97 -6.41
CA GLU A 95 21.31 11.88 -6.54
C GLU A 95 21.56 12.16 -8.02
#